data_AF-A0A0R2LNZ0-F1
#
_entry.id   AF-A0A0R2LNZ0-F1
#
_cell.length_a   1.000
_cell.length_b   1.000
_cell.length_c   1.000
_cell.angle_alpha   90.00
_cell.angle_beta   90.00
_cell.angle_gamma   90.00
#
_symmetry.space_group_name_H-M   'P 1'
#
loop_
_entity.id
_entity.type
_entity.pdbx_description
1 polymer ?
#
loop_
_entity_poly.entity_id
_entity_poly.type
_entity_poly.pdbx_seq_one_letter_code
_entity_poly.pdbx_strand_id
1 'polypeptide(L)'
;MLFILWLMISVFTIPGLIASFASVQEWQVNGSVGFFKYFFKKWFDFLKNYRLNFGLGLLASMFILLNKFTVGDPQWHMAVLIFTFVYCMVLVATSFQIATGKYENILTLFVEKPFPLILSVIVFSILILMNFVLQLAFLSVICSVSLPTYLSYRLLGGQVAKKD
;
A
#
# COMPACT_ATOMS: atom_id res chain seq x y z
N MET A 1 19.72 -12.54 4.89
CA MET A 1 18.55 -11.87 5.51
C MET A 1 17.96 -10.79 4.61
N LEU A 2 18.76 -9.85 4.10
CA LEU A 2 18.31 -8.79 3.19
C LEU A 2 17.60 -9.27 1.92
N PHE A 3 18.15 -10.28 1.26
CA PHE A 3 17.54 -10.87 0.06
C PHE A 3 16.16 -11.47 0.34
N ILE A 4 15.99 -12.11 1.50
CA ILE A 4 14.72 -12.69 1.95
C ILE A 4 13.70 -11.57 2.22
N LEU A 5 14.12 -10.51 2.92
CA LEU A 5 13.28 -9.34 3.18
C LEU A 5 12.80 -8.68 1.87
N TRP A 6 13.73 -8.48 0.94
CA TRP A 6 13.42 -7.93 -0.37
C TRP A 6 12.42 -8.77 -1.16
N LEU A 7 12.61 -10.10 -1.17
CA LEU A 7 11.65 -11.02 -1.79
C LEU A 7 10.29 -10.96 -1.09
N MET A 8 10.25 -10.93 0.24
CA MET A 8 8.99 -10.86 0.97
C MET A 8 8.21 -9.58 0.64
N ILE A 9 8.89 -8.43 0.58
CA ILE A 9 8.25 -7.16 0.23
C ILE A 9 7.78 -7.17 -1.23
N SER A 10 8.62 -7.66 -2.14
CA SER A 10 8.34 -7.66 -3.59
C SER A 10 7.24 -8.64 -3.99
N VAL A 11 7.17 -9.80 -3.34
CA VAL A 11 6.23 -10.88 -3.70
C VAL A 11 4.92 -10.77 -2.92
N PHE A 12 4.96 -10.37 -1.65
CA PHE A 12 3.78 -10.37 -0.79
C PHE A 12 3.28 -8.96 -0.50
N THR A 13 4.12 -8.06 0.01
CA THR A 13 3.66 -6.76 0.52
C THR A 13 3.16 -5.84 -0.58
N ILE A 14 3.90 -5.67 -1.66
CA ILE A 14 3.53 -4.74 -2.74
C ILE A 14 2.33 -5.27 -3.53
N PRO A 15 2.32 -6.51 -4.06
CA PRO A 15 1.16 -7.02 -4.77
C PRO A 15 -0.06 -7.17 -3.86
N GLY A 16 0.15 -7.46 -2.58
CA GLY A 16 -0.91 -7.53 -1.56
C GLY A 16 -1.60 -6.18 -1.37
N LEU A 17 -0.83 -5.09 -1.26
CA LEU A 17 -1.39 -3.75 -1.13
C LEU A 17 -2.23 -3.35 -2.35
N ILE A 18 -1.73 -3.59 -3.56
CA ILE A 18 -2.44 -3.28 -4.80
C ILE A 18 -3.72 -4.13 -4.91
N ALA A 19 -3.64 -5.42 -4.58
CA ALA A 19 -4.78 -6.32 -4.56
C ALA A 19 -5.84 -5.89 -3.53
N SER A 20 -5.43 -5.38 -2.37
CA SER A 20 -6.36 -4.82 -1.38
C SER A 20 -7.13 -3.63 -1.95
N PHE A 21 -6.45 -2.66 -2.60
CA PHE A 21 -7.12 -1.53 -3.25
C PHE A 21 -8.09 -1.96 -4.34
N ALA A 22 -7.69 -2.91 -5.18
CA ALA A 22 -8.55 -3.44 -6.23
C ALA A 22 -9.79 -4.16 -5.67
N SER A 23 -9.64 -4.98 -4.63
CA SER A 23 -10.76 -5.69 -4.01
C SER A 23 -11.74 -4.74 -3.32
N VAL A 24 -11.24 -3.70 -2.66
CA VAL A 24 -12.08 -2.66 -2.04
C VAL A 24 -12.88 -1.92 -3.10
N GLN A 25 -12.25 -1.53 -4.20
CA GLN A 25 -12.94 -0.87 -5.30
C GLN A 25 -14.02 -1.75 -5.92
N GLU A 26 -13.69 -3.00 -6.25
CA GLU A 26 -14.64 -3.97 -6.81
C GLU A 26 -15.85 -4.15 -5.87
N TRP A 27 -15.59 -4.27 -4.57
CA TRP A 27 -16.65 -4.41 -3.57
C TRP A 27 -17.56 -3.17 -3.50
N GLN A 28 -17.00 -1.97 -3.64
CA GLN A 28 -17.77 -0.72 -3.67
C GLN A 28 -18.61 -0.55 -4.95
N VAL A 29 -18.10 -0.98 -6.11
CA VAL A 29 -18.80 -0.81 -7.40
C VAL A 29 -19.84 -1.89 -7.63
N ASN A 30 -19.51 -3.15 -7.33
CA ASN A 30 -20.32 -4.31 -7.73
C ASN A 30 -21.05 -5.02 -6.58
N GLY A 31 -20.83 -4.63 -5.31
CA GLY A 31 -21.60 -5.11 -4.15
C GLY A 31 -21.59 -6.64 -3.98
N SER A 32 -20.65 -7.14 -3.16
CA SER A 32 -20.53 -8.56 -2.75
C SER A 32 -20.00 -9.58 -3.76
N VAL A 33 -18.93 -9.25 -4.49
CA VAL A 33 -18.06 -10.33 -5.02
C VAL A 33 -17.28 -10.93 -3.84
N GLY A 34 -17.05 -12.25 -3.84
CA GLY A 34 -16.26 -12.91 -2.79
C GLY A 34 -14.89 -12.26 -2.60
N PHE A 35 -14.77 -11.43 -1.55
CA PHE A 35 -13.64 -10.52 -1.33
C PHE A 35 -12.28 -11.24 -1.42
N PHE A 36 -12.17 -12.40 -0.76
CA PHE A 36 -10.94 -13.20 -0.79
C PHE A 36 -10.64 -13.79 -2.16
N LYS A 37 -11.65 -14.30 -2.86
CA LYS A 37 -11.46 -14.88 -4.21
C LYS A 37 -10.96 -13.82 -5.18
N TYR A 38 -11.52 -12.60 -5.10
CA TYR A 38 -11.08 -11.48 -5.93
C TYR A 38 -9.70 -10.98 -5.52
N PHE A 39 -9.42 -10.86 -4.22
CA PHE A 39 -8.11 -10.48 -3.69
C PHE A 39 -7.01 -11.41 -4.17
N PHE A 40 -7.15 -12.73 -4.00
CA PHE A 40 -6.15 -13.68 -4.45
C PHE A 40 -5.96 -13.65 -5.97
N LYS A 41 -7.06 -13.55 -6.73
CA LYS A 41 -6.98 -13.39 -8.18
C LYS A 41 -6.15 -12.17 -8.58
N LYS A 42 -6.46 -11.00 -8.01
CA LYS A 42 -5.74 -9.75 -8.27
C LYS A 42 -4.29 -9.81 -7.79
N TRP A 43 -4.04 -10.42 -6.64
CA TRP A 43 -2.70 -10.63 -6.12
C TRP A 43 -1.83 -11.42 -7.11
N PHE A 44 -2.33 -12.55 -7.62
CA PHE A 44 -1.65 -13.34 -8.66
C PHE A 44 -1.46 -12.57 -9.97
N ASP A 45 -2.45 -11.78 -10.39
CA ASP A 45 -2.34 -10.94 -11.59
C ASP A 45 -1.25 -9.87 -11.43
N PHE A 46 -1.21 -9.19 -10.28
CA PHE A 46 -0.22 -8.16 -9.99
C PHE A 46 1.18 -8.71 -9.71
N LEU A 47 1.29 -9.97 -9.28
CA LEU A 47 2.58 -10.64 -9.10
C LEU A 47 3.38 -10.72 -10.41
N LYS A 48 2.69 -10.74 -11.57
CA LYS A 48 3.30 -10.75 -12.91
C LYS A 48 3.97 -9.42 -13.28
N ASN A 49 3.67 -8.32 -12.57
CA ASN A 49 4.33 -7.03 -12.77
C ASN A 49 5.68 -6.97 -12.03
N TYR A 50 6.59 -7.88 -12.38
CA TYR A 50 7.89 -8.05 -11.73
C TYR A 50 8.69 -6.75 -11.66
N ARG A 51 8.73 -5.97 -12.74
CA ARG A 51 9.52 -4.73 -12.80
C ARG A 51 9.10 -3.72 -11.73
N LEU A 52 7.79 -3.55 -11.53
CA LEU A 52 7.25 -2.61 -10.55
C LEU A 52 7.44 -3.15 -9.12
N ASN A 53 7.09 -4.41 -8.91
CA ASN A 53 7.12 -5.05 -7.59
C ASN A 53 8.56 -5.13 -7.05
N PHE A 54 9.51 -5.57 -7.87
CA PHE A 54 10.91 -5.72 -7.47
C PHE A 54 11.60 -4.36 -7.33
N GLY A 55 11.24 -3.37 -8.16
CA GLY A 55 11.76 -2.01 -8.07
C GLY A 55 11.33 -1.30 -6.79
N LEU A 56 10.02 -1.29 -6.50
CA LEU A 56 9.50 -0.75 -5.24
C LEU A 56 10.04 -1.55 -4.05
N GLY A 57 10.11 -2.88 -4.15
CA GLY A 57 10.60 -3.72 -3.07
C GLY A 57 12.07 -3.46 -2.73
N LEU A 58 12.89 -3.15 -3.75
CA LEU A 58 14.31 -2.79 -3.57
C LEU A 58 14.43 -1.46 -2.82
N LEU A 59 13.66 -0.44 -3.24
CA LEU A 59 13.63 0.87 -2.56
C LEU A 59 13.19 0.74 -1.10
N ALA A 60 12.13 -0.02 -0.83
CA ALA A 60 11.68 -0.30 0.55
C ALA A 60 12.79 -0.97 1.39
N SER A 61 13.47 -1.96 0.81
CA SER A 61 14.57 -2.67 1.49
C SER A 61 15.74 -1.73 1.80
N MET A 62 16.06 -0.81 0.88
CA MET A 62 17.08 0.22 1.07
C MET A 62 16.72 1.17 2.21
N PHE A 63 15.47 1.65 2.28
CA PHE A 63 15.01 2.49 3.38
C PHE A 63 15.04 1.79 4.74
N ILE A 64 14.75 0.49 4.81
CA ILE A 64 14.87 -0.29 6.04
C ILE A 64 16.33 -0.35 6.51
N LEU A 65 17.27 -0.55 5.59
CA LEU A 65 18.70 -0.52 5.92
C LEU A 65 19.17 0.85 6.37
N LEU A 66 18.82 1.90 5.62
CA LEU A 66 19.16 3.28 5.97
C LEU A 66 18.65 3.63 7.36
N ASN A 67 17.42 3.22 7.71
CA ASN A 67 16.91 3.41 9.06
C ASN A 67 17.80 2.73 10.09
N LYS A 68 18.15 1.45 9.89
CA LYS A 68 19.00 0.70 10.81
C LYS A 68 20.39 1.34 11.00
N PHE A 69 20.99 1.87 9.94
CA PHE A 69 22.32 2.51 10.01
C PHE A 69 22.27 3.89 10.66
N THR A 70 21.13 4.58 10.62
CA THR A 70 21.01 5.98 11.07
C THR A 70 20.43 6.12 12.47
N VAL A 71 19.91 5.05 13.09
CA VAL A 71 19.35 5.08 14.47
C VAL A 71 20.30 5.71 15.51
N GLY A 72 21.62 5.64 15.30
CA GLY A 72 22.61 6.25 16.20
C GLY A 72 22.81 7.76 16.05
N ASP A 73 22.31 8.37 14.97
CA ASP A 73 22.42 9.80 14.68
C ASP A 73 21.02 10.41 14.49
N PRO A 74 20.53 11.23 15.44
CA PRO A 74 19.18 11.77 15.38
C PRO A 74 18.88 12.60 14.11
N GLN A 75 19.86 13.32 13.57
CA GLN A 75 19.64 14.17 12.39
C GLN A 75 19.46 13.30 11.13
N TRP A 76 20.37 12.34 10.92
CA TRP A 76 20.27 11.42 9.79
C TRP A 76 19.08 10.48 9.92
N HIS A 77 18.74 10.05 11.14
CA HIS A 77 17.58 9.21 11.38
C HIS A 77 16.28 9.92 10.98
N MET A 78 16.12 11.17 11.41
CA MET A 78 14.94 11.98 11.04
C MET A 78 14.83 12.20 9.53
N ALA A 79 15.95 12.47 8.84
CA ALA A 79 15.95 12.61 7.39
C ALA A 79 15.46 11.33 6.71
N VAL A 80 16.00 10.17 7.10
CA VAL A 80 15.59 8.88 6.55
C VAL A 80 14.11 8.58 6.84
N LEU A 81 13.61 8.89 8.04
CA LEU A 81 12.20 8.72 8.37
C LEU A 81 11.28 9.55 7.47
N ILE A 82 11.64 10.81 7.18
CA ILE A 82 10.89 11.67 6.26
C ILE A 82 10.87 11.06 4.86
N PHE A 83 12.02 10.62 4.33
CA PHE A 83 12.06 9.99 3.01
C PHE A 83 11.31 8.66 2.95
N THR A 84 11.36 7.85 4.01
CA THR A 84 10.54 6.63 4.13
C THR A 84 9.06 6.97 4.12
N PHE A 85 8.64 8.05 4.78
CA PHE A 85 7.25 8.50 4.78
C PHE A 85 6.78 8.94 3.39
N VAL A 86 7.61 9.71 2.67
CA VAL A 86 7.35 10.10 1.27
C VAL A 86 7.28 8.85 0.37
N TYR A 87 8.17 7.88 0.57
CA TYR A 87 8.12 6.61 -0.15
C TYR A 87 6.78 5.88 0.09
N CYS A 88 6.31 5.81 1.34
CA CYS A 88 5.00 5.23 1.66
C CYS A 88 3.84 5.96 0.98
N MET A 89 3.89 7.29 0.85
CA MET A 89 2.93 8.05 0.06
C MET A 89 2.91 7.61 -1.40
N VAL A 90 4.09 7.53 -2.02
CA VAL A 90 4.20 7.09 -3.42
C VAL A 90 3.68 5.67 -3.59
N LEU A 91 3.98 4.77 -2.64
CA LEU A 91 3.52 3.39 -2.64
C LEU A 91 1.99 3.30 -2.63
N VAL A 92 1.34 4.05 -1.72
CA VAL A 92 -0.12 4.09 -1.59
C VAL A 92 -0.76 4.71 -2.82
N ALA A 93 -0.21 5.83 -3.31
CA ALA A 93 -0.67 6.52 -4.51
C ALA A 93 -0.63 5.61 -5.75
N THR A 94 0.51 4.94 -5.96
CA THR A 94 0.72 3.99 -7.06
C THR A 94 -0.25 2.82 -6.95
N SER A 95 -0.44 2.29 -5.75
CA SER A 95 -1.35 1.17 -5.53
C SER A 95 -2.81 1.53 -5.80
N PHE A 96 -3.22 2.73 -5.38
CA PHE A 96 -4.54 3.28 -5.68
C PHE A 96 -4.73 3.55 -7.18
N GLN A 97 -3.73 4.14 -7.85
CA GLN A 97 -3.80 4.42 -9.28
C GLN A 97 -3.93 3.14 -10.10
N ILE A 98 -3.10 2.13 -9.81
CA ILE A 98 -3.13 0.84 -10.52
C ILE A 98 -4.44 0.10 -10.27
N ALA A 99 -4.98 0.16 -9.05
CA ALA A 99 -6.26 -0.44 -8.73
C ALA A 99 -7.42 0.25 -9.47
N THR A 100 -7.44 1.59 -9.46
CA THR A 100 -8.59 2.38 -9.94
C THR A 100 -8.57 2.72 -11.40
N GLY A 101 -7.39 2.81 -12.02
CA GLY A 101 -7.23 3.32 -13.38
C GLY A 101 -7.75 4.75 -13.58
N LYS A 102 -8.06 5.49 -12.49
CA LYS A 102 -8.81 6.75 -12.54
C LYS A 102 -7.92 7.97 -12.80
N TYR A 103 -6.62 7.87 -12.51
CA TYR A 103 -5.66 8.95 -12.71
C TYR A 103 -4.59 8.51 -13.71
N GLU A 104 -4.26 9.38 -14.66
CA GLU A 104 -3.21 9.09 -15.66
C GLU A 104 -1.80 9.19 -15.07
N ASN A 105 -1.60 10.01 -14.02
CA ASN A 105 -0.30 10.22 -13.41
C ASN A 105 -0.36 10.22 -11.88
N ILE A 106 0.69 9.72 -11.22
CA ILE A 106 0.83 9.76 -9.75
C ILE A 106 0.89 11.22 -9.28
N LEU A 107 1.58 12.07 -10.05
CA LEU A 107 1.76 13.49 -9.72
C LEU A 107 0.44 14.26 -9.64
N THR A 108 -0.54 13.93 -10.49
CA THR A 108 -1.86 14.58 -10.43
C THR A 108 -2.58 14.23 -9.14
N LEU A 109 -2.47 12.99 -8.65
CA LEU A 109 -3.05 12.59 -7.36
C LEU A 109 -2.39 13.33 -6.18
N PHE A 110 -1.07 13.53 -6.23
CA PHE A 110 -0.33 14.26 -5.19
C PHE A 110 -0.71 15.74 -5.12
N VAL A 111 -0.89 16.38 -6.28
CA VAL A 111 -1.24 17.81 -6.37
C VAL A 111 -2.70 18.04 -6.00
N GLU A 112 -3.60 17.16 -6.44
CA GLU A 112 -5.03 17.35 -6.28
C GLU A 112 -5.52 16.99 -4.87
N LYS A 113 -4.89 16.00 -4.21
CA LYS A 113 -5.31 15.52 -2.87
C LYS A 113 -4.13 15.20 -1.93
N PRO A 114 -3.27 16.18 -1.59
CA PRO A 114 -2.13 15.94 -0.71
C PRO A 114 -2.54 15.55 0.73
N PHE A 115 -3.51 16.26 1.31
CA PHE A 115 -3.98 16.00 2.69
C PHE A 115 -4.66 14.62 2.86
N PRO A 116 -5.61 14.22 1.98
CA PRO A 116 -6.19 12.88 2.01
C PRO A 116 -5.15 11.75 1.93
N LEU A 117 -4.08 11.98 1.16
CA LEU A 117 -3.00 11.01 0.95
C LEU A 117 -2.11 10.89 2.19
N ILE A 118 -1.75 12.01 2.82
CA ILE A 118 -1.06 12.02 4.13
C ILE A 118 -1.88 11.24 5.17
N LEU A 119 -3.17 11.54 5.28
CA LEU A 119 -4.06 10.89 6.26
C LEU A 119 -4.18 9.39 5.97
N SER A 120 -4.31 9.02 4.71
CA SER A 120 -4.32 7.63 4.24
C SER A 120 -3.07 6.86 4.68
N VAL A 121 -1.88 7.45 4.49
CA VAL A 121 -0.62 6.82 4.92
C VAL A 121 -0.55 6.70 6.44
N ILE A 122 -0.95 7.73 7.19
CA ILE A 122 -0.96 7.68 8.66
C ILE A 122 -1.87 6.55 9.16
N VAL A 123 -3.10 6.48 8.63
CA VAL A 123 -4.07 5.43 9.00
C VAL A 123 -3.55 4.05 8.61
N PHE A 124 -2.93 3.91 7.43
CA PHE A 124 -2.31 2.67 6.98
C PHE A 124 -1.14 2.24 7.89
N SER A 125 -0.26 3.17 8.25
CA SER A 125 0.88 2.92 9.15
C SER A 125 0.42 2.51 10.54
N ILE A 126 -0.56 3.21 11.14
CA ILE A 126 -1.10 2.87 12.46
C ILE A 126 -1.70 1.46 12.45
N LEU A 127 -2.53 1.14 11.46
CA LEU A 127 -3.23 -0.15 11.40
C LEU A 127 -2.28 -1.32 11.11
N ILE A 128 -1.25 -1.13 10.28
CA ILE A 128 -0.18 -2.13 10.12
C ILE A 128 0.58 -2.34 11.42
N LEU A 129 0.93 -1.25 12.12
CA LEU A 129 1.69 -1.32 13.36
C LEU A 129 0.89 -2.04 14.46
N MET A 130 -0.41 -1.77 14.56
CA MET A 130 -1.31 -2.52 15.42
C MET A 130 -1.33 -4.02 15.07
N ASN A 131 -1.44 -4.39 13.79
CA ASN A 131 -1.41 -5.80 13.38
C ASN A 131 -0.10 -6.51 13.75
N PHE A 132 1.03 -5.81 13.65
CA PHE A 132 2.33 -6.36 13.99
C PHE A 132 2.46 -6.63 15.50
N VAL A 133 1.94 -5.71 16.33
CA VAL A 133 1.88 -5.88 17.80
C VAL A 133 0.95 -7.03 18.20
N LEU A 134 -0.19 -7.18 17.51
CA LEU A 134 -1.19 -8.20 17.78
C LEU A 134 -0.83 -9.60 17.23
N GLN A 135 0.30 -9.75 16.51
CA GLN A 135 0.76 -11.01 15.89
C GLN A 135 -0.33 -11.73 15.08
N LEU A 136 -1.21 -10.96 14.44
CA LEU A 136 -2.39 -11.48 13.77
C LEU A 136 -2.03 -12.27 12.51
N ALA A 137 -2.74 -13.38 12.28
CA ALA A 137 -2.57 -14.24 11.13
C ALA A 137 -2.72 -13.46 9.80
N PHE A 138 -2.07 -13.95 8.73
CA PHE A 138 -2.06 -13.35 7.39
C PHE A 138 -3.44 -12.91 6.87
N LEU A 139 -4.50 -13.65 7.20
CA LEU A 139 -5.88 -13.32 6.82
C LEU A 139 -6.42 -12.06 7.53
N SER A 140 -6.06 -11.87 8.80
CA SER A 140 -6.41 -10.66 9.54
C SER A 140 -5.60 -9.46 9.04
N VAL A 141 -4.35 -9.66 8.59
CA VAL A 141 -3.59 -8.59 7.92
C VAL A 141 -4.30 -8.15 6.63
N ILE A 142 -4.87 -9.07 5.85
CA ILE A 142 -5.65 -8.72 4.64
C ILE A 142 -6.90 -7.90 5.01
N CYS A 143 -7.65 -8.28 6.04
CA CYS A 143 -8.83 -7.54 6.52
C CYS A 143 -8.49 -6.20 7.19
N SER A 144 -7.38 -6.15 7.91
CA SER A 144 -6.90 -4.91 8.54
C SER A 144 -6.15 -4.01 7.57
N VAL A 145 -5.71 -4.51 6.41
CA VAL A 145 -5.24 -3.69 5.29
C VAL A 145 -6.43 -3.20 4.46
N SER A 146 -7.51 -3.98 4.35
CA SER A 146 -8.70 -3.57 3.58
C SER A 146 -9.47 -2.40 4.22
N LEU A 147 -9.49 -2.26 5.55
CA LEU A 147 -10.07 -1.09 6.24
C LEU A 147 -9.32 0.24 5.97
N PRO A 148 -7.98 0.35 6.16
CA PRO A 148 -7.22 1.53 5.77
C PRO A 148 -7.32 1.77 4.27
N THR A 149 -7.27 0.71 3.47
CA THR A 149 -7.45 0.79 2.02
C THR A 149 -8.83 1.37 1.67
N TYR A 150 -9.89 0.97 2.37
CA TYR A 150 -11.24 1.49 2.22
C TYR A 150 -11.37 2.97 2.61
N LEU A 151 -10.84 3.33 3.78
CA LEU A 151 -10.80 4.72 4.23
C LEU A 151 -10.00 5.58 3.24
N SER A 152 -8.83 5.11 2.83
CA SER A 152 -7.97 5.76 1.84
C SER A 152 -8.69 5.89 0.49
N TYR A 153 -9.37 4.84 0.04
CA TYR A 153 -10.14 4.86 -1.20
C TYR A 153 -11.25 5.92 -1.18
N ARG A 154 -11.99 6.02 -0.07
CA ARG A 154 -13.00 7.08 0.10
C ARG A 154 -12.39 8.47 0.15
N LEU A 155 -11.32 8.66 0.92
CA LEU A 155 -10.62 9.93 1.05
C LEU A 155 -10.04 10.42 -0.29
N LEU A 156 -9.52 9.50 -1.11
CA LEU A 156 -8.96 9.80 -2.43
C LEU A 156 -10.06 9.97 -3.51
N GLY A 157 -11.33 9.76 -3.17
CA GLY A 157 -12.48 9.97 -4.05
C GLY A 157 -12.70 8.83 -5.06
N GLY A 158 -12.49 7.59 -4.62
CA GLY A 158 -12.92 6.42 -5.35
C GLY A 158 -14.43 6.46 -5.64
N GLN A 159 -14.84 6.06 -6.85
CA GLN A 159 -16.24 6.16 -7.28
C GLN A 159 -17.15 5.27 -6.41
N VAL A 160 -18.28 5.83 -5.99
CA VAL A 160 -19.39 5.18 -5.27
C VAL A 160 -20.51 4.75 -6.25
N ALA A 161 -20.29 4.92 -7.55
CA ALA A 161 -21.32 4.67 -8.54
C ALA A 161 -21.58 3.16 -8.64
N LYS A 162 -22.72 2.72 -8.10
CA LYS A 162 -23.41 1.51 -8.57
C LYS A 162 -23.50 1.61 -10.08
N LYS A 163 -23.01 0.59 -10.79
CA LYS A 163 -23.53 0.31 -12.13
C LYS A 163 -24.91 -0.29 -11.91
N ASP A 164 -25.93 0.56 -11.92
CA ASP A 164 -27.31 0.13 -12.18
C ASP A 164 -27.42 -0.35 -13.63
#